data_AF-F2W5D4-F1
#
_entry.id   AF-F2W5D4-F1
#
_cell.length_a   1.000
_cell.length_b   1.000
_cell.length_c   1.000
_cell.angle_alpha   90.00
_cell.angle_beta   90.00
_cell.angle_gamma   90.00
#
_symmetry.space_group_name_H-M   'P 1'
#
loop_
_entity.id
_entity.type
_entity.pdbx_description
1 polymer ?
#
loop_
_entity_poly.entity_id
_entity_poly.type
_entity_poly.pdbx_seq_one_letter_code
_entity_poly.pdbx_strand_id
1 'polypeptide(L)'
;KFGLFYVASYLNLLVSSLFVTVLYLGGWDLSIPYISVTEFFEINKAGRVFGTIIGIFITLAKTYLFLFISITTRWTLPRLRMDQLLNLGWKFLLPISLGNLLLTTSSQLLSL
;
A
#
# COMPACT_ATOMS: atom_id res chain seq x y z
N LYS A 1 3.84 26.10 -16.36
CA LYS A 1 4.49 25.86 -15.03
C LYS A 1 3.51 25.30 -14.00
N PHE A 2 2.39 25.97 -13.72
CA PHE A 2 1.35 25.47 -12.79
C PHE A 2 0.81 24.07 -13.13
N GLY A 3 0.52 23.80 -14.41
CA GLY A 3 0.01 22.50 -14.84
C GLY A 3 0.94 21.32 -14.51
N LEU A 4 2.26 21.50 -14.62
CA LEU A 4 3.23 20.46 -14.26
C LEU A 4 3.24 20.19 -12.75
N PHE A 5 3.16 21.24 -11.92
CA PHE A 5 3.07 21.06 -10.46
C PHE A 5 1.78 20.35 -10.04
N TYR A 6 0.67 20.65 -10.69
CA TYR A 6 -0.60 19.97 -10.44
C TYR A 6 -0.47 18.47 -10.77
N VAL A 7 -0.10 18.14 -12.02
CA VAL A 7 0.04 16.74 -12.47
C VAL A 7 1.03 15.97 -11.60
N ALA A 8 2.18 16.54 -11.27
CA ALA A 8 3.17 15.89 -10.41
C ALA A 8 2.63 15.55 -9.01
N SER A 9 1.81 16.42 -8.42
CA SER A 9 1.22 16.19 -7.10
C SER A 9 0.24 15.00 -7.10
N TYR A 10 -0.58 14.88 -8.15
CA TYR A 10 -1.50 13.74 -8.30
C TYR A 10 -0.76 12.44 -8.65
N LEU A 11 0.31 12.52 -9.45
CA LEU A 11 1.17 11.37 -9.71
C LEU A 11 1.83 10.86 -8.44
N ASN A 12 2.30 11.74 -7.55
CA ASN A 12 2.88 11.32 -6.27
C ASN A 12 1.84 10.63 -5.36
N LEU A 13 0.60 11.12 -5.34
CA LEU A 13 -0.50 10.45 -4.64
C LEU A 13 -0.78 9.04 -5.21
N LEU A 14 -0.79 8.89 -6.53
CA LEU A 14 -0.94 7.59 -7.19
C LEU A 14 0.22 6.65 -6.84
N VAL A 15 1.46 7.10 -6.98
CA VAL A 15 2.66 6.28 -6.73
C VAL A 15 2.73 5.84 -5.27
N SER A 16 2.46 6.73 -4.30
CA SER A 16 2.46 6.37 -2.88
C SER A 16 1.39 5.33 -2.53
N SER A 17 0.17 5.44 -3.09
CA SER A 17 -0.89 4.42 -2.91
C SER A 17 -0.52 3.06 -3.51
N LEU A 18 0.23 3.07 -4.63
CA LEU A 18 0.74 1.87 -5.28
C LEU A 18 1.79 1.18 -4.40
N PHE A 19 2.74 1.94 -3.84
CA PHE A 19 3.73 1.41 -2.89
C PHE A 19 3.08 0.72 -1.69
N VAL A 20 2.08 1.35 -1.07
CA VAL A 20 1.38 0.75 0.08
C VAL A 20 0.69 -0.56 -0.30
N THR A 21 0.04 -0.59 -1.46
CA THR A 21 -0.67 -1.78 -1.95
C THR A 21 0.28 -2.95 -2.23
N VAL A 22 1.45 -2.68 -2.80
CA VAL A 22 2.44 -3.72 -3.11
C VAL A 22 3.14 -4.22 -1.85
N LEU A 23 3.59 -3.31 -0.97
CA LEU A 23 4.37 -3.68 0.21
C LEU A 23 3.55 -4.36 1.31
N TYR A 24 2.30 -3.91 1.53
CA TYR A 24 1.49 -4.39 2.66
C TYR A 24 0.34 -5.32 2.25
N LEU A 25 -0.21 -5.21 1.04
CA LEU A 25 -1.39 -5.99 0.60
C LEU A 25 -1.06 -7.10 -0.41
N GLY A 26 0.22 -7.45 -0.54
CA GLY A 26 0.68 -8.55 -1.41
C GLY A 26 0.50 -8.29 -2.92
N GLY A 27 0.15 -7.06 -3.31
CA GLY A 27 -0.05 -6.66 -4.69
C GLY A 27 -0.99 -7.60 -5.47
N TRP A 28 -0.35 -8.45 -6.28
CA TRP A 28 -0.86 -9.26 -7.38
C TRP A 28 -1.51 -10.56 -6.90
N ASP A 29 -1.13 -11.00 -5.69
CA ASP A 29 -1.82 -12.08 -5.02
C ASP A 29 -3.04 -11.57 -4.25
N LEU A 30 -4.09 -12.37 -4.26
CA LEU A 30 -5.16 -12.22 -3.30
C LEU A 30 -4.56 -12.61 -1.94
N SER A 31 -4.56 -11.70 -0.97
CA SER A 31 -3.90 -11.89 0.34
C SER A 31 -4.55 -12.99 1.21
N ILE A 32 -5.41 -13.84 0.62
CA ILE A 32 -6.08 -14.97 1.25
C ILE A 32 -5.21 -16.21 1.00
N PRO A 33 -4.61 -16.81 2.04
CA PRO A 33 -3.65 -17.92 1.91
C PRO A 33 -4.23 -19.22 1.36
N TYR A 34 -5.56 -19.30 1.18
CA TYR A 34 -6.25 -20.53 0.76
C TYR A 34 -6.76 -20.48 -0.70
N ILE A 35 -6.67 -19.33 -1.38
CA ILE A 35 -7.14 -19.16 -2.77
C ILE A 35 -6.09 -18.34 -3.52
N SER A 36 -5.00 -18.99 -3.89
CA SER A 36 -4.10 -18.43 -4.88
C SER A 36 -4.81 -18.57 -6.25
N VAL A 37 -5.26 -17.45 -6.82
CA VAL A 37 -5.88 -17.43 -8.15
C VAL A 37 -4.92 -18.01 -9.20
N THR A 38 -3.62 -18.00 -8.91
CA THR A 38 -2.54 -18.64 -9.66
C THR A 38 -2.68 -20.17 -9.72
N GLU A 39 -3.05 -20.87 -8.65
CA GLU A 39 -3.20 -22.34 -8.67
C GLU A 39 -4.36 -22.81 -9.55
N PHE A 40 -5.46 -22.05 -9.62
CA PHE A 40 -6.61 -22.42 -10.45
C PHE A 40 -6.38 -22.21 -11.96
N PHE A 41 -5.56 -21.23 -12.34
CA PHE A 41 -5.39 -20.79 -13.73
C PHE A 41 -4.10 -21.30 -14.41
N GLU A 42 -3.24 -22.04 -13.71
CA GLU A 42 -2.02 -22.63 -14.28
C GLU A 42 -2.25 -23.88 -15.15
N ILE A 43 -3.46 -24.45 -15.16
CA ILE A 43 -3.79 -25.67 -15.89
C ILE A 43 -3.69 -25.47 -17.42
N ASN A 44 -3.83 -24.24 -17.93
CA ASN A 44 -3.77 -23.92 -19.36
C ASN A 44 -2.83 -22.74 -19.67
N LYS A 45 -2.08 -22.81 -20.78
CA LYS A 45 -1.22 -21.70 -21.26
C LYS A 45 -2.01 -20.41 -21.52
N ALA A 46 -3.28 -20.55 -21.94
CA ALA A 46 -4.22 -19.43 -22.05
C ALA A 46 -4.67 -18.91 -20.67
N GLY A 47 -4.84 -19.80 -19.69
CA GLY A 47 -5.22 -19.46 -18.32
C GLY A 47 -4.20 -18.57 -17.61
N ARG A 48 -2.89 -18.78 -17.88
CA ARG A 48 -1.82 -17.93 -17.34
C ARG A 48 -1.97 -16.45 -17.71
N VAL A 49 -2.34 -16.15 -18.96
CA VAL A 49 -2.54 -14.76 -19.42
C VAL A 49 -3.73 -14.12 -18.71
N PHE A 50 -4.85 -14.85 -18.58
CA PHE A 50 -6.01 -14.39 -17.82
C PHE A 50 -5.71 -14.19 -16.34
N GLY A 51 -4.91 -15.07 -15.73
CA GLY A 51 -4.44 -14.94 -14.34
C GLY A 51 -3.55 -13.71 -14.12
N THR A 52 -2.70 -13.35 -15.08
CA THR A 52 -1.92 -12.09 -14.96
C THR A 52 -2.82 -10.86 -15.08
N ILE A 53 -3.80 -10.87 -15.99
CA ILE A 53 -4.74 -9.75 -16.16
C ILE A 53 -5.59 -9.55 -14.90
N ILE A 54 -6.08 -10.64 -14.30
CA ILE A 54 -6.88 -10.55 -13.07
C ILE A 54 -6.03 -10.05 -11.89
N GLY A 55 -4.77 -10.47 -11.77
CA GLY A 55 -3.84 -9.99 -10.74
C GLY A 55 -3.54 -8.48 -10.88
N ILE A 56 -3.35 -8.00 -12.11
CA ILE A 56 -3.19 -6.57 -12.39
C ILE A 56 -4.48 -5.80 -12.05
N PHE A 57 -5.65 -6.35 -12.38
CA PHE A 57 -6.91 -5.71 -12.03
C PHE A 57 -7.11 -5.62 -10.51
N ILE A 58 -6.75 -6.67 -9.77
CA ILE A 58 -6.82 -6.69 -8.30
C ILE A 58 -5.87 -5.67 -7.68
N THR A 59 -4.63 -5.57 -8.17
CA THR A 59 -3.69 -4.54 -7.69
C THR A 59 -4.26 -3.15 -7.92
N LEU A 60 -4.73 -2.86 -9.14
CA LEU A 60 -5.33 -1.57 -9.47
C LEU A 60 -6.54 -1.27 -8.57
N ALA A 61 -7.46 -2.21 -8.38
CA ALA A 61 -8.62 -2.05 -7.50
C ALA A 61 -8.20 -1.69 -6.06
N LYS A 62 -7.21 -2.40 -5.50
CA LYS A 62 -6.65 -2.10 -4.16
C LYS A 62 -6.01 -0.70 -4.14
N THR A 63 -5.26 -0.30 -5.17
CA THR A 63 -4.67 1.06 -5.24
C THR A 63 -5.73 2.15 -5.29
N TYR A 64 -6.83 1.95 -6.04
CA TYR A 64 -7.94 2.90 -6.09
C TYR A 64 -8.64 3.03 -4.74
N LEU A 65 -8.75 1.95 -3.96
CA LEU A 65 -9.27 2.00 -2.60
C LEU A 65 -8.37 2.89 -1.71
N PHE A 66 -7.04 2.72 -1.77
CA PHE A 66 -6.13 3.59 -1.02
C PHE A 66 -6.17 5.05 -1.48
N LEU A 67 -6.24 5.30 -2.79
CA LEU A 67 -6.45 6.64 -3.32
C LEU A 67 -7.74 7.27 -2.80
N PHE A 68 -8.82 6.49 -2.77
CA PHE A 68 -10.10 6.94 -2.23
C PHE A 68 -9.99 7.33 -0.75
N ILE A 69 -9.28 6.54 0.07
CA ILE A 69 -8.98 6.88 1.46
C ILE A 69 -8.18 8.17 1.53
N SER A 70 -7.08 8.30 0.76
CA SER A 70 -6.24 9.51 0.77
C SER A 70 -7.00 10.78 0.37
N ILE A 71 -7.93 10.68 -0.58
CA ILE A 71 -8.79 11.81 -0.98
C ILE A 71 -9.81 12.11 0.11
N THR A 72 -10.44 11.09 0.71
CA THR A 72 -11.42 11.26 1.78
C THR A 72 -10.79 11.89 3.03
N THR A 73 -9.54 11.54 3.35
CA THR A 73 -8.76 12.12 4.45
C THR A 73 -8.66 13.64 4.37
N ARG A 74 -8.66 14.22 3.16
CA ARG A 74 -8.67 15.68 2.97
C ARG A 74 -9.93 16.34 3.54
N TRP A 75 -11.05 15.62 3.54
CA TRP A 75 -12.33 16.11 4.03
C TRP A 75 -12.55 15.82 5.52
N THR A 76 -11.88 14.81 6.08
CA THR A 76 -12.08 14.39 7.47
C THR A 76 -11.14 15.07 8.46
N LEU A 77 -9.92 15.44 8.04
CA LEU A 77 -8.93 16.02 8.95
C LEU A 77 -9.01 17.56 8.97
N PRO A 78 -9.17 18.18 10.16
CA PRO A 78 -8.99 19.62 10.30
C PRO A 78 -7.54 19.99 10.02
N ARG A 79 -7.30 21.19 9.47
CA ARG A 79 -5.95 21.63 9.09
C ARG A 79 -5.01 21.61 10.30
N LEU A 80 -3.99 20.74 10.26
CA LEU A 80 -2.95 20.63 11.29
C LEU A 80 -1.86 21.68 11.08
N ARG A 81 -1.33 22.22 12.17
CA ARG A 81 -0.19 23.13 12.13
C ARG A 81 1.12 22.36 11.87
N MET A 82 2.08 22.99 11.20
CA MET A 82 3.38 22.37 10.87
C MET A 82 4.11 21.84 12.13
N ASP A 83 4.04 22.58 13.23
CA ASP A 83 4.64 22.17 14.51
C ASP A 83 3.99 20.88 15.06
N GLN A 84 2.69 20.68 14.83
CA GLN A 84 1.98 19.47 15.25
C GLN A 84 2.31 18.28 14.35
N LEU A 85 2.45 18.51 13.04
CA LEU A 85 2.88 17.48 12.08
C LEU A 85 4.29 16.99 12.41
N LEU A 86 5.21 17.90 12.72
CA LEU A 86 6.58 17.54 13.11
C LEU A 86 6.60 16.76 14.42
N ASN A 87 5.84 17.20 15.42
CA ASN A 87 5.72 16.49 16.68
C ASN A 87 5.15 15.07 16.50
N LEU A 88 4.15 14.88 15.64
CA LEU A 88 3.59 13.54 15.35
C LEU A 88 4.62 12.62 14.67
N GLY A 89 5.39 13.16 13.72
CA GLY A 89 6.47 12.41 13.06
C GLY A 89 7.57 11.98 14.03
N TRP A 90 8.13 12.93 14.75
CA TRP A 90 9.32 12.67 15.58
C TRP A 90 9.00 11.98 16.91
N LYS A 91 7.88 12.32 17.55
CA LYS A 91 7.56 11.82 18.88
C LYS A 91 6.75 10.53 18.86
N PHE A 92 6.03 10.25 17.76
CA PHE A 92 5.13 9.09 17.67
C PHE A 92 5.55 8.11 16.58
N LEU A 93 5.72 8.54 15.33
CA LEU A 93 6.01 7.63 14.21
C LEU A 93 7.43 7.03 14.24
N LEU A 94 8.44 7.79 14.66
CA LEU A 94 9.81 7.26 14.77
C LEU A 94 9.93 6.19 15.88
N PRO A 95 9.48 6.43 17.13
CA PRO A 95 9.57 5.41 18.17
C PRO A 95 8.74 4.16 17.87
N ILE A 96 7.55 4.31 17.29
CA ILE A 96 6.68 3.15 16.99
C ILE A 96 7.27 2.27 15.88
N SER A 97 7.89 2.86 14.86
CA SER A 97 8.53 2.11 13.78
C SER A 97 9.77 1.35 14.25
N LEU A 98 10.61 1.96 15.09
CA LEU A 98 11.74 1.30 15.75
C LEU A 98 11.26 0.15 16.66
N GLY A 99 10.20 0.37 17.43
CA GLY A 99 9.59 -0.67 18.26
C GLY A 99 9.07 -1.85 17.44
N ASN A 100 8.40 -1.61 16.32
CA ASN A 100 7.92 -2.66 15.42
C ASN A 100 9.07 -3.48 14.81
N LEU A 101 10.17 -2.82 14.46
CA LEU A 101 11.36 -3.49 13.94
C LEU A 101 11.98 -4.41 14.99
N LEU A 102 12.18 -3.94 16.22
CA LEU A 102 12.70 -4.76 17.32
C LEU A 102 11.78 -5.93 17.67
N LEU A 103 10.47 -5.72 17.64
CA LEU A 103 9.50 -6.79 17.87
C LEU A 103 9.58 -7.87 16.78
N THR A 104 9.68 -7.45 15.53
CA THR A 104 9.78 -8.36 14.38
C THR A 104 11.06 -9.19 14.46
N THR A 105 12.21 -8.56 14.76
CA THR A 105 13.49 -9.29 14.90
C THR A 105 13.49 -10.22 16.10
N SER A 106 12.91 -9.80 17.24
CA SER A 106 12.77 -10.66 18.41
C SER A 106 11.87 -11.86 18.15
N SER A 107 10.75 -11.68 17.45
CA SER A 107 9.84 -12.78 17.08
C SER A 107 10.53 -13.76 16.13
N GLN A 108 11.29 -13.25 15.16
CA GLN A 108 12.01 -14.10 14.22
C GLN A 108 13.11 -14.90 14.92
N LEU A 109 13.81 -14.30 15.89
CA LEU A 109 14.82 -14.98 16.69
C LEU A 109 14.20 -16.09 17.56
N LEU A 110 13.02 -15.85 18.14
CA LEU A 110 12.31 -16.83 18.96
C LEU A 110 11.72 -18.00 18.13
N SER A 111 11.38 -17.75 16.87
CA SER A 111 10.91 -18.79 15.94
C SER A 111 12.01 -19.69 15.36
N LEU A 112 13.28 -19.36 15.65
CA LEU A 112 14.49 -20.05 15.18
C LEU A 112 14.92 -21.10 16.21
#